data_AF-A0A7H0KBT7-F1
#
_entry.id   AF-A0A7H0KBT7-F1
#
_cell.length_a   1.000
_cell.length_b   1.000
_cell.length_c   1.000
_cell.angle_alpha   90.00
_cell.angle_beta   90.00
_cell.angle_gamma   90.00
#
_symmetry.space_group_name_H-M   'P 1'
#
loop_
_entity.id
_entity.type
_entity.pdbx_description
1 polymer ?
#
loop_
_entity_poly.entity_id
_entity_poly.type
_entity_poly.pdbx_seq_one_letter_code
_entity_poly.pdbx_strand_id
1 'polypeptide(L)'
;MPDSFSELRTAGGPNKPWVVGGVLALIVAMIGVALAATYWYANPRPEPSDAVPATVTVTAQPQLPIDDPSAPTGTYTGTLNSLEDDAKVKAWPAVATFGGGTASVTYPLTGCTALIGEGGQSIPLTKGCNEGQGRWDVEKLEPGIVRLTYVEGERALVEGDLSAGLP
;
A
#
# COMPACT_ATOMS: atom_id res chain seq x y z
N MET A 1 10.97 39.15 -65.16
CA MET A 1 11.19 39.03 -63.71
C MET A 1 10.11 38.08 -63.20
N PRO A 2 10.41 36.84 -62.79
CA PRO A 2 9.40 35.98 -62.19
C PRO A 2 9.09 36.46 -60.77
N ASP A 3 7.80 36.52 -60.44
CA ASP A 3 7.30 37.14 -59.21
C ASP A 3 7.60 36.24 -58.00
N SER A 4 8.18 36.81 -56.95
CA SER A 4 8.69 36.15 -55.73
C SER A 4 7.68 35.25 -54.97
N PHE A 5 6.40 35.29 -55.34
CA PHE A 5 5.34 34.45 -54.77
C PHE A 5 5.19 33.09 -55.46
N SER A 6 5.82 32.90 -56.62
CA SER A 6 5.75 31.63 -57.37
C SER A 6 6.63 30.53 -56.73
N GLU A 7 7.72 30.90 -56.06
CA GLU A 7 8.56 29.94 -55.33
C GLU A 7 7.88 29.38 -54.08
N LEU A 8 7.06 30.18 -53.38
CA LEU A 8 6.34 29.72 -52.18
C LEU A 8 5.26 28.68 -52.46
N ARG A 9 4.64 28.70 -53.66
CA ARG A 9 3.69 27.66 -54.08
C ARG A 9 4.37 26.34 -54.46
N THR A 10 5.68 26.38 -54.73
CA THR A 10 6.46 25.23 -55.21
C THR A 10 7.33 24.62 -54.10
N ALA A 11 7.58 25.36 -53.01
CA ALA A 11 8.37 24.90 -51.86
C ALA A 11 7.62 23.97 -50.89
N GLY A 12 6.29 23.84 -51.02
CA GLY A 12 5.46 22.95 -50.20
C GLY A 12 5.40 21.54 -50.75
N GLY A 13 6.43 20.72 -50.52
CA GLY A 13 6.38 19.28 -50.79
C GLY A 13 5.22 18.60 -50.03
N PRO A 14 4.73 17.43 -50.50
CA PRO A 14 3.55 16.79 -49.93
C PRO A 14 3.76 16.48 -48.43
N ASN A 15 3.00 17.14 -47.56
CA ASN A 15 2.97 16.95 -46.11
C ASN A 15 2.19 15.68 -45.68
N LYS A 16 1.55 15.00 -46.63
CA LYS A 16 0.79 13.76 -46.42
C LYS A 16 1.46 12.71 -45.53
N PRO A 17 2.73 12.33 -45.70
CA PRO A 17 3.36 11.31 -44.85
C PRO A 17 3.51 11.76 -43.39
N TRP A 18 3.79 13.05 -43.16
CA TRP A 18 3.88 13.62 -41.80
C TRP A 18 2.52 13.69 -41.11
N VAL A 19 1.47 14.06 -41.86
CA VAL A 19 0.09 14.06 -41.36
C VAL A 19 -0.35 12.63 -41.03
N VAL A 20 -0.08 11.66 -41.89
CA VAL A 20 -0.41 10.24 -41.65
C VAL A 20 0.36 9.71 -40.43
N GLY A 21 1.64 10.05 -40.28
CA GLY A 21 2.42 9.69 -39.09
C GLY A 21 1.84 10.28 -37.81
N GLY A 22 1.46 11.57 -37.83
CA GLY A 22 0.83 12.23 -36.70
C GLY A 22 -0.51 11.62 -36.31
N VAL A 23 -1.36 11.29 -37.30
CA VAL A 23 -2.65 10.64 -37.06
C VAL A 23 -2.47 9.22 -36.49
N LEU A 24 -1.51 8.44 -37.01
CA LEU A 24 -1.21 7.11 -36.47
C LEU A 24 -0.71 7.17 -35.03
N ALA A 25 0.19 8.11 -34.71
CA ALA A 25 0.69 8.30 -33.35
C ALA A 25 -0.45 8.66 -32.39
N LEU A 26 -1.38 9.53 -32.81
CA LEU A 26 -2.55 9.91 -32.02
C LEU A 26 -3.46 8.70 -31.75
N ILE A 27 -3.73 7.87 -32.76
CA ILE A 27 -4.56 6.66 -32.62
C ILE A 27 -3.92 5.68 -31.64
N VAL A 28 -2.62 5.43 -31.74
CA VAL A 28 -1.89 4.52 -30.84
C VAL A 28 -1.93 5.05 -29.40
N ALA A 29 -1.74 6.34 -29.20
CA ALA A 29 -1.83 6.95 -27.87
C ALA A 29 -3.24 6.80 -27.26
N MET A 30 -4.28 7.03 -28.05
CA MET A 30 -5.69 6.86 -27.62
C MET A 30 -5.99 5.42 -27.22
N ILE A 31 -5.53 4.44 -28.00
CA ILE A 31 -5.68 3.02 -27.66
C ILE A 31 -4.93 2.68 -26.37
N GLY A 32 -3.71 3.18 -26.20
CA GLY A 32 -2.92 2.97 -24.97
C GLY A 32 -3.61 3.50 -23.72
N VAL A 33 -4.17 4.71 -23.80
CA VAL A 33 -4.92 5.34 -22.70
C VAL A 33 -6.18 4.53 -22.38
N ALA A 34 -6.92 4.09 -23.40
CA ALA A 34 -8.12 3.27 -23.21
C ALA A 34 -7.78 1.94 -22.53
N LEU A 35 -6.74 1.23 -22.98
CA LEU A 35 -6.31 -0.04 -22.38
C LEU A 35 -5.88 0.14 -20.92
N ALA A 36 -5.09 1.18 -20.63
CA ALA A 36 -4.74 1.55 -19.27
C ALA A 36 -5.99 1.76 -18.40
N ALA A 37 -6.93 2.61 -18.84
CA ALA A 37 -8.16 2.87 -18.10
C ALA A 37 -8.99 1.60 -17.86
N THR A 38 -9.11 0.73 -18.87
CA THR A 38 -9.81 -0.56 -18.71
C THR A 38 -9.12 -1.49 -17.72
N TYR A 39 -7.79 -1.54 -17.70
CA TYR A 39 -7.03 -2.35 -16.75
C TYR A 39 -7.24 -1.87 -15.31
N TRP A 40 -7.22 -0.55 -15.09
CA TRP A 40 -7.52 0.04 -13.79
C TRP A 40 -8.97 -0.20 -13.36
N TYR A 41 -9.91 -0.11 -14.28
CA TYR A 41 -11.33 -0.36 -13.98
C TYR A 41 -11.63 -1.84 -13.71
N ALA A 42 -10.99 -2.75 -14.44
CA ALA A 42 -11.16 -4.19 -14.28
C ALA A 42 -10.44 -4.75 -13.05
N ASN A 43 -9.44 -4.04 -12.51
CA ASN A 43 -8.76 -4.37 -11.27
C ASN A 43 -9.02 -3.30 -10.20
N PRO A 44 -10.28 -3.12 -9.76
CA PRO A 44 -10.56 -2.20 -8.68
C PRO A 44 -9.76 -2.66 -7.45
N ARG A 45 -9.04 -1.73 -6.81
CA ARG A 45 -8.48 -2.01 -5.49
C ARG A 45 -9.64 -2.41 -4.58
N PRO A 46 -9.49 -3.46 -3.76
CA PRO A 46 -10.52 -3.83 -2.79
C PRO A 46 -10.94 -2.58 -2.01
N GLU A 47 -12.22 -2.23 -2.10
CA GLU A 47 -12.73 -1.17 -1.25
C GLU A 47 -12.62 -1.65 0.21
N PRO A 48 -12.10 -0.80 1.10
CA PRO A 48 -12.15 -1.07 2.52
C PRO A 48 -13.62 -1.17 2.93
N SER A 49 -14.04 -2.38 3.26
CA SER A 49 -15.41 -2.67 3.69
C SER A 49 -15.54 -2.37 5.18
N ASP A 50 -16.60 -1.68 5.58
CA ASP A 50 -17.00 -1.52 6.99
C ASP A 50 -17.46 -2.83 7.65
N ALA A 51 -17.54 -3.93 6.88
CA ALA A 51 -17.82 -5.24 7.42
C ALA A 51 -16.57 -5.80 8.12
N VAL A 52 -16.70 -6.08 9.42
CA VAL A 52 -15.71 -6.86 10.17
C VAL A 52 -15.40 -8.13 9.38
N PRO A 53 -14.15 -8.32 8.88
CA PRO A 53 -13.85 -9.45 8.02
C PRO A 53 -14.00 -10.75 8.79
N ALA A 54 -14.53 -11.77 8.12
CA ALA A 54 -14.59 -13.12 8.65
C ALA A 54 -13.18 -13.57 9.07
N THR A 55 -13.09 -14.10 10.28
CA THR A 55 -11.85 -14.47 10.97
C THR A 55 -10.99 -15.34 10.07
N VAL A 56 -9.85 -14.81 9.60
CA VAL A 56 -8.88 -15.58 8.81
C VAL A 56 -8.08 -16.43 9.79
N THR A 57 -8.39 -17.72 9.85
CA THR A 57 -7.64 -18.68 10.67
C THR A 57 -6.28 -18.93 10.01
N VAL A 58 -5.26 -18.20 10.45
CA VAL A 58 -3.87 -18.45 10.05
C VAL A 58 -3.31 -19.56 10.94
N THR A 59 -3.01 -20.72 10.38
CA THR A 59 -2.25 -21.77 11.09
C THR A 59 -0.80 -21.30 11.28
N ALA A 60 -0.49 -20.77 12.46
CA ALA A 60 0.89 -20.48 12.86
C ALA A 60 1.62 -21.79 13.22
N GLN A 61 2.85 -21.96 12.76
CA GLN A 61 3.73 -23.06 13.19
C GLN A 61 4.24 -22.81 14.61
N PRO A 62 4.43 -23.85 15.44
CA PRO A 62 4.85 -23.69 16.83
C PRO A 62 6.23 -23.04 16.91
N GLN A 63 6.32 -21.86 17.55
CA GLN A 63 7.61 -21.25 17.87
C GLN A 63 8.03 -21.65 19.29
N LEU A 64 9.31 -22.04 19.41
CA LEU A 64 9.97 -22.33 20.68
C LEU A 64 9.86 -21.11 21.62
N PRO A 65 9.58 -21.32 22.92
CA PRO A 65 9.48 -20.22 23.87
C PRO A 65 10.87 -19.60 24.06
N ILE A 66 11.08 -18.44 23.45
CA ILE A 66 12.13 -17.51 23.84
C ILE A 66 11.41 -16.49 24.72
N ASP A 67 11.37 -16.79 26.03
CA ASP A 67 10.89 -15.88 27.07
C ASP A 67 11.88 -14.72 27.21
N ASP A 68 11.81 -13.74 26.31
CA ASP A 68 12.15 -12.38 26.68
C ASP A 68 10.88 -11.71 27.23
N PRO A 69 10.81 -11.39 28.54
CA PRO A 69 9.64 -10.75 29.12
C PRO A 69 9.38 -9.35 28.55
N SER A 70 10.35 -8.73 27.87
CA SER A 70 10.28 -7.36 27.36
C SER A 70 9.79 -7.24 25.92
N ALA A 71 9.87 -8.30 25.10
CA ALA A 71 9.51 -8.25 23.69
C ALA A 71 8.48 -9.34 23.33
N PRO A 72 7.33 -8.99 22.72
CA PRO A 72 6.40 -10.00 22.24
C PRO A 72 7.08 -10.86 21.18
N THR A 73 6.75 -12.15 21.17
CA THR A 73 7.19 -13.12 20.15
C THR A 73 5.97 -13.86 19.63
N GLY A 74 5.98 -14.22 18.35
CA GLY A 74 4.87 -14.94 17.71
C GLY A 74 4.06 -14.08 16.75
N THR A 75 3.01 -14.69 16.19
CA THR A 75 2.09 -14.04 15.25
C THR A 75 0.80 -13.64 15.97
N TYR A 76 0.43 -12.38 15.81
CA TYR A 76 -0.75 -11.74 16.39
C TYR A 76 -1.65 -11.24 15.27
N THR A 77 -2.95 -11.36 15.47
CA THR A 77 -3.97 -10.97 14.49
C THR A 77 -5.05 -10.16 15.20
N GLY A 78 -5.61 -9.19 14.50
CA GLY A 78 -6.66 -8.34 15.03
C GLY A 78 -6.98 -7.20 14.08
N THR A 79 -7.54 -6.13 14.63
CA THR A 79 -8.01 -4.98 13.86
C THR A 79 -7.31 -3.72 14.34
N LEU A 80 -6.81 -2.93 13.41
CA LEU A 80 -6.30 -1.59 13.65
C LEU A 80 -7.36 -0.56 13.26
N ASN A 81 -7.44 0.52 14.03
CA ASN A 81 -8.38 1.60 13.82
C ASN A 81 -7.61 2.88 13.50
N SER A 82 -8.10 3.67 12.56
CA SER A 82 -7.60 5.03 12.36
C SER A 82 -8.15 5.95 13.45
N LEU A 83 -7.27 6.77 14.01
CA LEU A 83 -7.60 7.82 14.98
C LEU A 83 -7.92 9.15 14.28
N GLU A 84 -7.88 9.20 12.95
CA GLU A 84 -8.19 10.40 12.18
C GLU A 84 -9.70 10.51 11.95
N ASP A 85 -10.26 11.70 12.19
CA ASP A 85 -11.70 11.96 12.09
C ASP A 85 -12.24 11.81 10.66
N ASP A 86 -11.45 12.12 9.64
CA ASP A 86 -11.80 12.08 8.23
C ASP A 86 -11.21 10.90 7.45
N ALA A 87 -10.69 9.88 8.16
CA ALA A 87 -10.13 8.69 7.53
C ALA A 87 -11.14 8.00 6.60
N LYS A 88 -10.73 7.76 5.35
CA LYS A 88 -11.50 6.97 4.37
C LYS A 88 -11.75 5.53 4.86
N VAL A 89 -10.87 5.01 5.70
CA VAL A 89 -10.95 3.67 6.30
C VAL A 89 -10.83 3.80 7.80
N LYS A 90 -11.88 3.46 8.52
CA LYS A 90 -11.89 3.57 9.98
C LYS A 90 -11.24 2.39 10.68
N ALA A 91 -11.35 1.19 10.12
CA ALA A 91 -10.76 -0.01 10.70
C ALA A 91 -10.33 -1.01 9.61
N TRP A 92 -9.26 -1.75 9.84
CA TRP A 92 -8.78 -2.80 8.93
C TRP A 92 -8.06 -3.93 9.66
N PRO A 93 -8.11 -5.17 9.13
CA PRO A 93 -7.40 -6.28 9.72
C PRO A 93 -5.88 -6.12 9.55
N ALA A 94 -5.13 -6.52 10.57
CA ALA A 94 -3.69 -6.55 10.56
C ALA A 94 -3.16 -7.84 11.17
N VAL A 95 -2.00 -8.26 10.67
CA VAL A 95 -1.22 -9.39 11.18
C VAL A 95 0.16 -8.88 11.54
N ALA A 96 0.55 -9.00 12.80
CA ALA A 96 1.89 -8.66 13.27
C ALA A 96 2.64 -9.92 13.66
N THR A 97 3.85 -10.10 13.13
CA THR A 97 4.74 -11.20 13.52
C THR A 97 5.99 -10.62 14.16
N PHE A 98 6.22 -10.99 15.42
CA PHE A 98 7.34 -10.50 16.22
C PHE A 98 8.40 -11.59 16.38
N GLY A 99 9.68 -11.19 16.31
CA GLY A 99 10.81 -12.08 16.55
C GLY A 99 12.13 -11.32 16.63
N GLY A 100 12.97 -11.68 17.62
CA GLY A 100 14.34 -11.17 17.74
C GLY A 100 14.43 -9.64 17.84
N GLY A 101 13.54 -9.00 18.61
CA GLY A 101 13.53 -7.54 18.79
C GLY A 101 12.96 -6.73 17.63
N THR A 102 12.56 -7.38 16.54
CA THR A 102 11.90 -6.73 15.39
C THR A 102 10.53 -7.36 15.15
N ALA A 103 9.73 -6.71 14.31
CA ALA A 103 8.46 -7.28 13.88
C ALA A 103 8.15 -6.93 12.43
N SER A 104 7.16 -7.60 11.87
CA SER A 104 6.55 -7.22 10.59
C SER A 104 5.05 -7.08 10.79
N VAL A 105 4.48 -5.98 10.28
CA VAL A 105 3.04 -5.76 10.23
C VAL A 105 2.59 -5.88 8.78
N THR A 106 1.58 -6.71 8.56
CA THR A 106 1.00 -6.97 7.24
C THR A 106 -0.49 -6.62 7.27
N TYR A 107 -0.94 -5.91 6.23
CA TYR A 107 -2.34 -5.58 5.98
C TYR A 107 -2.85 -6.46 4.85
N PRO A 108 -3.60 -7.55 5.15
CA PRO A 108 -3.97 -8.55 4.14
C PRO A 108 -4.79 -7.98 2.98
N LEU A 109 -5.60 -6.95 3.24
CA LEU A 109 -6.50 -6.36 2.23
C LEU A 109 -5.76 -5.49 1.21
N THR A 110 -4.68 -4.83 1.61
CA THR A 110 -3.91 -3.94 0.74
C THR A 110 -2.62 -4.59 0.22
N GLY A 111 -2.20 -5.71 0.81
CA GLY A 111 -0.93 -6.36 0.53
C GLY A 111 0.27 -5.52 0.99
N CYS A 112 0.06 -4.52 1.83
CA CYS A 112 1.16 -3.77 2.43
C CYS A 112 1.75 -4.55 3.60
N THR A 113 3.06 -4.77 3.53
CA THR A 113 3.88 -5.24 4.63
C THR A 113 4.95 -4.21 4.96
N ALA A 114 5.07 -3.86 6.24
CA ALA A 114 6.11 -3.01 6.80
C ALA A 114 6.87 -3.75 7.90
N LEU A 115 8.18 -3.49 7.98
CA LEU A 115 9.05 -3.93 9.06
C LEU A 115 9.01 -2.90 10.19
N ILE A 116 8.86 -3.38 11.41
CA ILE A 116 9.07 -2.64 12.66
C ILE A 116 10.50 -2.96 13.11
N GLY A 117 11.40 -2.01 12.96
CA GLY A 117 12.77 -2.18 13.44
C GLY A 117 12.87 -2.15 14.97
N GLU A 118 14.07 -2.41 15.52
CA GLU A 118 14.30 -2.49 16.97
C GLU A 118 13.90 -1.23 17.74
N GLY A 119 13.96 -0.06 17.10
CA GLY A 119 13.54 1.23 17.67
C GLY A 119 12.08 1.58 17.38
N GLY A 120 11.29 0.66 16.83
CA GLY A 120 9.91 0.89 16.39
C GLY A 120 9.78 1.51 15.00
N GLN A 121 10.88 1.85 14.32
CA GLN A 121 10.78 2.51 13.01
C GLN A 121 10.00 1.66 11.99
N SER A 122 9.04 2.28 11.29
CA SER A 122 8.27 1.61 10.24
C SER A 122 9.00 1.71 8.90
N ILE A 123 9.45 0.58 8.37
CA ILE A 123 10.16 0.50 7.09
C ILE A 123 9.27 -0.26 6.10
N PRO A 124 8.74 0.38 5.05
CA PRO A 124 7.90 -0.30 4.07
C PRO A 124 8.70 -1.37 3.31
N LEU A 125 8.22 -2.62 3.31
CA LEU A 125 8.82 -3.73 2.55
C LEU A 125 8.16 -3.94 1.19
N THR A 126 6.99 -3.35 0.97
CA THR A 126 6.17 -3.55 -0.23
C THR A 126 5.70 -2.21 -0.77
N LYS A 127 5.46 -2.15 -2.09
CA LYS A 127 4.94 -0.95 -2.78
C LYS A 127 3.48 -0.62 -2.42
N GLY A 128 2.79 -1.53 -1.73
CA GLY A 128 1.43 -1.30 -1.24
C GLY A 128 1.38 -0.38 -0.02
N CYS A 129 2.52 -0.15 0.63
CA CYS A 129 2.61 0.73 1.78
C CYS A 129 2.78 2.19 1.35
N ASN A 130 2.06 3.08 2.02
CA ASN A 130 2.35 4.50 1.91
C ASN A 130 3.75 4.76 2.48
N GLU A 131 4.49 5.74 1.92
CA GLU A 131 5.83 6.14 2.35
C GLU A 131 5.82 6.93 3.68
N GLY A 132 4.96 6.54 4.63
CA GLY A 132 4.88 7.16 5.94
C GLY A 132 6.18 6.95 6.72
N GLN A 133 6.66 8.01 7.38
CA GLN A 133 7.92 7.99 8.14
C GLN A 133 7.69 7.78 9.65
N GLY A 134 6.53 7.24 10.01
CA GLY A 134 6.16 7.01 11.40
C GLY A 134 6.87 5.82 12.07
N ARG A 135 6.53 5.66 13.35
CA ARG A 135 7.03 4.66 14.28
C ARG A 135 5.88 3.85 14.84
N TRP A 136 6.11 2.58 15.08
CA TRP A 136 5.24 1.72 15.85
C TRP A 136 5.70 1.67 17.29
N ASP A 137 4.78 1.96 18.19
CA ASP A 137 4.91 1.63 19.60
C ASP A 137 4.15 0.32 19.86
N VAL A 138 4.84 -0.60 20.52
CA VAL A 138 4.37 -1.95 20.79
C VAL A 138 4.25 -2.11 22.30
N GLU A 139 3.03 -2.24 22.80
CA GLU A 139 2.75 -2.45 24.22
C GLU A 139 2.18 -3.84 24.45
N LYS A 140 2.74 -4.57 25.41
CA LYS A 140 2.22 -5.87 25.83
C LYS A 140 1.22 -5.64 26.98
N LEU A 141 -0.06 -5.91 26.73
CA LEU A 141 -1.12 -5.70 27.72
C LEU A 141 -1.29 -6.93 28.62
N GLU A 142 -1.59 -8.07 27.99
CA GLU A 142 -1.88 -9.35 28.64
C GLU A 142 -1.13 -10.48 27.91
N PRO A 143 -0.98 -11.67 28.52
CA PRO A 143 -0.45 -12.83 27.82
C PRO A 143 -1.25 -13.11 26.54
N GLY A 144 -0.58 -12.98 25.38
CA GLY A 144 -1.21 -13.17 24.09
C GLY A 144 -1.95 -11.96 23.53
N ILE A 145 -1.91 -10.78 24.17
CA ILE A 145 -2.50 -9.53 23.64
C ILE A 145 -1.43 -8.44 23.56
N VAL A 146 -1.29 -7.85 22.38
CA VAL A 146 -0.39 -6.71 22.12
C VAL A 146 -1.18 -5.55 21.54
N ARG A 147 -0.89 -4.34 22.01
CA ARG A 147 -1.38 -3.09 21.43
C ARG A 147 -0.34 -2.54 20.49
N LEU A 148 -0.77 -2.18 19.30
CA LEU A 148 0.05 -1.47 18.32
C LEU A 148 -0.49 -0.06 18.15
N THR A 149 0.41 0.92 18.26
CA THR A 149 0.11 2.31 17.98
C THR A 149 1.08 2.84 16.93
N TYR A 150 0.57 3.36 15.81
CA TYR A 150 1.37 4.06 14.81
C TYR A 150 1.38 5.54 15.11
N VAL A 151 2.58 6.10 15.25
CA VAL A 151 2.82 7.51 15.55
C VAL A 151 3.62 8.14 14.42
N GLU A 152 3.17 9.27 13.91
CA GLU A 152 3.94 10.09 12.98
C GLU A 152 4.15 11.49 13.60
N GLY A 153 5.43 11.85 13.79
CA GLY A 153 5.78 13.02 14.61
C GLY A 153 5.37 12.82 16.07
N GLU A 154 4.39 13.60 16.54
CA GLU A 154 3.82 13.50 17.90
C GLU A 154 2.35 13.04 17.91
N ARG A 155 1.82 12.60 16.76
CA ARG A 155 0.40 12.23 16.62
C ARG A 155 0.25 10.74 16.42
N ALA A 156 -0.54 10.10 17.28
CA ALA A 156 -1.02 8.75 17.04
C ALA A 156 -2.07 8.79 15.92
N LEU A 157 -1.84 8.01 14.87
CA LEU A 157 -2.72 7.95 13.69
C LEU A 157 -3.49 6.64 13.65
N VAL A 158 -2.93 5.56 14.20
CA VAL A 158 -3.51 4.22 14.15
C VAL A 158 -3.32 3.56 15.50
N GLU A 159 -4.35 2.86 15.98
CA GLU A 159 -4.28 2.06 17.22
C GLU A 159 -5.10 0.78 17.08
N GLY A 160 -4.61 -0.32 17.65
CA GLY A 160 -5.44 -1.50 17.83
C GLY A 160 -4.79 -2.62 18.64
N ASP A 161 -5.65 -3.48 19.15
CA ASP A 161 -5.26 -4.66 19.93
C ASP A 161 -5.23 -5.89 19.02
N LEU A 162 -4.12 -6.61 19.08
CA LEU A 162 -3.89 -7.85 18.34
C LEU A 162 -3.75 -9.01 19.33
N SER A 163 -4.36 -10.13 18.99
CA SER A 163 -4.35 -11.36 19.77
C SER A 163 -3.50 -12.42 19.10
N ALA A 164 -2.69 -13.14 19.89
CA ALA A 164 -2.05 -14.36 19.44
C ALA A 164 -3.16 -15.36 19.10
N GLY A 165 -3.13 -15.92 17.90
CA GLY A 165 -4.10 -16.95 17.50
C GLY A 165 -4.06 -18.11 18.51
N LEU A 166 -5.23 -18.63 18.87
CA LEU A 166 -5.31 -19.84 19.69
C LEU A 166 -4.61 -21.01 18.94
N PRO A 167 -3.79 -21.82 19.64
CA PRO A 167 -3.21 -23.03 19.06
C PRO A 167 -4.26 -24.08 18.65
#